data_AF-A0AAU3BXF6-F1
#
_entry.id   AF-A0AAU3BXF6-F1
#
_cell.length_a   1.000
_cell.length_b   1.000
_cell.length_c   1.000
_cell.angle_alpha   90.00
_cell.angle_beta   90.00
_cell.angle_gamma   90.00
#
_symmetry.space_group_name_H-M   'P 1'
#
loop_
_entity.id
_entity.type
_entity.pdbx_description
1 polymer ?
#
loop_
_entity_poly.entity_id
_entity_poly.type
_entity_poly.pdbx_seq_one_letter_code
_entity_poly.pdbx_strand_id
1 'polypeptide(L)'
;MNQQPTTINEAGLRALLIGLADRLAAEDPDEPMTDRSRLDLARQLTEGKDPQHSALLARTVHRAPGATRSQYAQLLRADADGLDLVARYVAANQRSSEIGQQAGIRYDEDPRWRMADRDAEALWMLARKAGHSVDELCAASAAANEGK
;
A
#
# COMPACT_ATOMS: atom_id res chain seq x y z
N MET A 1 -17.98 -24.23 14.76
CA MET A 1 -17.12 -23.90 13.60
C MET A 1 -16.86 -22.40 13.64
N ASN A 2 -15.72 -21.99 14.20
CA ASN A 2 -15.34 -20.57 14.25
C ASN A 2 -14.66 -20.22 12.92
N GLN A 3 -15.40 -19.62 11.99
CA GLN A 3 -14.77 -18.92 10.88
C GLN A 3 -14.29 -17.57 11.41
N GLN A 4 -12.98 -17.43 11.59
CA GLN A 4 -12.38 -16.12 11.82
C GLN A 4 -12.74 -15.22 10.63
N PRO A 5 -13.09 -13.94 10.87
CA PRO A 5 -13.35 -13.01 9.77
C PRO A 5 -12.07 -12.92 8.93
N THR A 6 -12.16 -13.30 7.66
CA THR A 6 -11.04 -13.23 6.72
C THR A 6 -10.69 -11.75 6.55
N THR A 7 -9.71 -11.26 7.31
CA THR A 7 -9.12 -9.94 7.14
C THR A 7 -8.54 -9.87 5.73
N ILE A 8 -8.90 -8.83 4.98
CA ILE A 8 -8.30 -8.59 3.68
C ILE A 8 -6.82 -8.29 3.88
N ASN A 9 -5.95 -8.98 3.15
CA ASN A 9 -4.53 -8.64 3.14
C ASN A 9 -4.33 -7.34 2.32
N GLU A 10 -3.21 -6.65 2.54
CA GLU A 10 -2.92 -5.37 1.88
C GLU A 10 -2.92 -5.49 0.34
N ALA A 11 -2.50 -6.66 -0.18
CA ALA A 11 -2.56 -6.96 -1.61
C ALA A 11 -4.01 -6.97 -2.15
N GLY A 12 -4.95 -7.57 -1.43
CA GLY A 12 -6.37 -7.56 -1.78
C GLY A 12 -6.96 -6.15 -1.71
N LEU A 13 -6.59 -5.37 -0.70
CA LEU A 13 -7.06 -3.98 -0.57
C LEU A 13 -6.49 -3.09 -1.68
N ARG A 14 -5.21 -3.29 -2.04
CA ARG A 14 -4.55 -2.62 -3.18
C ARG A 14 -5.28 -2.91 -4.49
N ALA A 15 -5.61 -4.17 -4.76
CA ALA A 15 -6.35 -4.55 -5.96
C ALA A 15 -7.72 -3.86 -6.03
N LEU A 16 -8.43 -3.76 -4.89
CA LEU A 16 -9.71 -3.06 -4.81
C LEU A 16 -9.57 -1.57 -5.14
N LEU A 17 -8.56 -0.89 -4.57
CA LEU A 17 -8.32 0.53 -4.83
C LEU A 17 -7.94 0.82 -6.29
N ILE A 18 -7.12 -0.04 -6.91
CA ILE A 18 -6.77 0.07 -8.33
C ILE A 18 -8.02 -0.13 -9.20
N GLY A 19 -8.81 -1.18 -8.94
CA GLY A 19 -10.03 -1.42 -9.70
C GLY A 19 -11.04 -0.28 -9.59
N LEU A 20 -11.13 0.37 -8.43
CA LEU A 20 -11.92 1.58 -8.22
C LEU A 20 -11.44 2.75 -9.10
N ALA A 21 -10.12 2.98 -9.13
CA ALA A 21 -9.53 4.03 -9.93
C ALA A 21 -9.73 3.79 -11.43
N ASP A 22 -9.57 2.55 -11.88
CA ASP A 22 -9.75 2.18 -13.29
C ASP A 22 -11.20 2.35 -13.75
N ARG A 23 -12.16 2.03 -12.88
CA ARG A 23 -13.58 2.25 -13.17
C ARG A 23 -13.91 3.74 -13.28
N LEU A 24 -13.45 4.55 -12.34
CA LEU A 24 -13.64 6.01 -12.38
C LEU A 24 -12.98 6.65 -13.60
N ALA A 25 -11.87 6.10 -14.09
CA ALA A 25 -11.21 6.57 -15.30
C ALA A 25 -12.02 6.30 -16.59
N ALA A 26 -12.98 5.38 -16.55
CA ALA A 26 -13.90 5.09 -17.65
C ALA A 26 -15.20 5.93 -17.60
N GLU A 27 -15.39 6.70 -16.54
CA GLU A 27 -16.55 7.58 -16.33
C GLU A 27 -16.22 9.03 -16.73
N ASP A 28 -17.20 9.94 -16.64
CA ASP A 28 -16.97 11.38 -16.89
C ASP A 28 -15.95 11.94 -15.87
N PRO A 29 -14.76 12.39 -16.33
CA PRO A 29 -13.66 12.77 -15.45
C PRO A 29 -13.90 14.05 -14.64
N ASP A 30 -14.80 14.92 -15.10
CA ASP A 30 -15.11 16.22 -14.49
C ASP A 30 -16.32 16.15 -13.56
N GLU A 31 -17.04 15.03 -13.56
CA GLU A 31 -18.16 14.83 -12.66
C GLU A 31 -17.69 14.85 -11.19
N PRO A 32 -18.35 15.62 -10.30
CA PRO A 32 -18.00 15.65 -8.90
C PRO A 32 -18.21 14.30 -8.20
N MET A 33 -17.25 13.88 -7.37
CA MET A 33 -17.47 12.75 -6.48
C MET A 33 -18.29 13.16 -5.26
N THR A 34 -19.51 12.62 -5.21
CA THR A 34 -20.41 12.73 -4.06
C THR A 34 -20.16 11.60 -3.06
N ASP A 35 -20.51 11.82 -1.79
CA ASP A 35 -20.39 10.78 -0.75
C ASP A 35 -21.23 9.55 -1.10
N ARG A 36 -22.40 9.76 -1.72
CA ARG A 36 -23.24 8.67 -2.24
C ARG A 36 -22.49 7.84 -3.28
N SER A 37 -21.85 8.49 -4.26
CA SER A 37 -21.07 7.79 -5.29
C SER A 37 -19.90 7.02 -4.67
N ARG A 38 -19.22 7.58 -3.65
CA ARG A 38 -18.14 6.90 -2.92
C ARG A 38 -18.66 5.64 -2.20
N LEU A 39 -19.79 5.75 -1.51
CA LEU A 39 -20.45 4.65 -0.80
C LEU A 39 -20.92 3.55 -1.77
N ASP A 40 -21.56 3.93 -2.89
CA ASP A 40 -22.07 2.98 -3.87
C ASP A 40 -20.93 2.20 -4.55
N LEU A 41 -19.81 2.88 -4.87
CA LEU A 41 -18.63 2.20 -5.41
C LEU A 41 -18.01 1.22 -4.42
N ALA A 42 -17.85 1.63 -3.16
CA ALA A 42 -17.33 0.75 -2.11
C ALA A 42 -18.20 -0.49 -1.95
N ARG A 43 -19.53 -0.32 -1.91
CA ARG A 43 -20.49 -1.41 -1.80
C ARG A 43 -20.46 -2.36 -3.00
N GLN A 44 -20.39 -1.84 -4.22
CA GLN A 44 -20.38 -2.67 -5.44
C GLN A 44 -19.15 -3.58 -5.49
N LEU A 45 -17.98 -3.09 -5.08
CA LEU A 45 -16.73 -3.84 -5.18
C LEU A 45 -16.52 -4.86 -4.08
N THR A 46 -17.01 -4.57 -2.88
CA THR A 46 -16.93 -5.55 -1.79
C THR A 46 -18.12 -6.49 -1.76
N GLU A 47 -19.08 -6.32 -2.68
CA GLU A 47 -20.40 -6.96 -2.64
C GLU A 47 -21.13 -6.71 -1.31
N GLY A 48 -20.77 -5.63 -0.60
CA GLY A 48 -21.23 -5.36 0.77
C GLY A 48 -20.69 -6.33 1.84
N LYS A 49 -19.67 -7.13 1.53
CA LYS A 49 -19.04 -8.06 2.48
C LYS A 49 -18.15 -7.29 3.47
N ASP A 50 -18.40 -7.52 4.76
CA ASP A 50 -17.47 -7.16 5.83
C ASP A 50 -16.44 -8.29 6.02
N PRO A 51 -15.15 -7.98 6.28
CA PRO A 51 -14.58 -6.70 6.71
C PRO A 51 -14.08 -5.76 5.59
N GLN A 52 -14.16 -6.16 4.32
CA GLN A 52 -13.59 -5.41 3.19
C GLN A 52 -14.25 -4.05 2.98
N HIS A 53 -15.58 -4.03 3.10
CA HIS A 53 -16.38 -2.81 2.94
C HIS A 53 -15.98 -1.75 3.95
N SER A 54 -15.89 -2.12 5.23
CA SER A 54 -15.50 -1.23 6.32
C SER A 54 -14.07 -0.69 6.16
N ALA A 55 -13.10 -1.55 5.78
CA ALA A 55 -11.72 -1.14 5.57
C ALA A 55 -11.56 -0.15 4.40
N LEU A 56 -12.32 -0.37 3.32
CA LEU A 56 -12.33 0.52 2.16
C LEU A 56 -12.96 1.87 2.50
N LEU A 57 -14.11 1.87 3.19
CA LEU A 57 -14.79 3.11 3.58
C LEU A 57 -13.95 3.98 4.50
N ALA A 58 -13.29 3.38 5.49
CA ALA A 58 -12.42 4.10 6.43
C ALA A 58 -11.32 4.92 5.72
N ARG A 59 -10.87 4.48 4.55
CA ARG A 59 -9.82 5.13 3.77
C ARG A 59 -10.34 6.11 2.73
N THR A 60 -11.55 5.92 2.24
CA THR A 60 -12.01 6.54 0.99
C THR A 60 -13.17 7.53 1.19
N VAL A 61 -14.12 7.24 2.09
CA VAL A 61 -15.45 7.89 2.06
C VAL A 61 -15.45 9.39 2.38
N HIS A 62 -14.53 9.87 3.22
CA HIS A 62 -14.45 11.28 3.61
C HIS A 62 -13.26 12.03 3.00
N ARG A 63 -12.57 11.42 2.02
CA ARG A 63 -11.36 11.99 1.45
C ARG A 63 -11.67 12.89 0.26
N ALA A 64 -10.96 14.03 0.21
CA ALA A 64 -11.04 15.03 -0.84
C ALA A 64 -12.50 15.44 -1.19
N PRO A 65 -13.21 16.07 -0.23
CA PRO A 65 -14.54 16.62 -0.49
C PRO A 65 -14.43 17.66 -1.60
N GLY A 66 -15.14 17.44 -2.71
CA GLY A 66 -15.06 18.28 -3.91
C GLY A 66 -14.12 17.78 -5.01
N ALA A 67 -13.45 16.65 -4.82
CA ALA A 67 -12.71 16.01 -5.91
C ALA A 67 -13.65 15.61 -7.06
N THR A 68 -13.20 15.81 -8.29
CA THR A 68 -13.81 15.18 -9.47
C THR A 68 -13.50 13.68 -9.49
N ARG A 69 -14.19 12.90 -10.33
CA ARG A 69 -13.91 11.48 -10.53
C ARG A 69 -12.45 11.21 -10.90
N SER A 70 -11.87 12.01 -11.79
CA SER A 70 -10.45 11.87 -12.18
C SER A 70 -9.49 12.14 -11.02
N GLN A 71 -9.72 13.19 -10.24
CA GLN A 71 -8.91 13.52 -9.06
C GLN A 71 -9.04 12.43 -7.99
N TYR A 72 -10.25 11.92 -7.78
CA TYR A 72 -10.51 10.86 -6.81
C TYR A 72 -9.86 9.54 -7.24
N ALA A 73 -9.89 9.19 -8.54
CA ALA A 73 -9.18 8.03 -9.07
C ALA A 73 -7.67 8.09 -8.82
N GLN A 74 -7.05 9.28 -9.00
CA GLN A 74 -5.63 9.48 -8.70
C GLN A 74 -5.30 9.26 -7.22
N LEU A 75 -6.16 9.73 -6.32
CA LEU A 75 -6.01 9.51 -4.87
C LEU A 75 -6.06 8.02 -4.53
N LEU A 76 -6.97 7.27 -5.13
CA LEU A 76 -7.09 5.83 -4.90
C LEU A 76 -5.87 5.07 -5.40
N ARG A 77 -5.28 5.46 -6.53
CA ARG A 77 -4.00 4.90 -7.00
C ARG A 77 -2.86 5.23 -6.03
N ALA A 78 -2.77 6.45 -5.53
CA ALA A 78 -1.77 6.82 -4.55
C ALA A 78 -1.90 6.01 -3.25
N ASP A 79 -3.12 5.77 -2.79
CA ASP A 79 -3.38 4.91 -1.61
C ASP A 79 -3.06 3.44 -1.88
N ALA A 80 -3.34 2.96 -3.09
CA ALA A 80 -2.98 1.62 -3.53
C ALA A 80 -1.46 1.43 -3.59
N ASP A 81 -0.73 2.43 -4.08
CA ASP A 81 0.72 2.42 -4.15
C ASP A 81 1.36 2.54 -2.76
N GLY A 82 0.67 3.18 -1.81
CA GLY A 82 1.09 3.25 -0.40
C GLY A 82 0.97 1.93 0.36
N LEU A 83 0.00 1.08 -0.03
CA LEU A 83 -0.39 -0.11 0.73
C LEU A 83 0.67 -1.21 0.81
N ASP A 84 1.62 -1.29 -0.12
CA ASP A 84 2.67 -2.30 -0.08
C ASP A 84 4.05 -1.73 0.21
N LEU A 85 4.16 -0.42 0.49
CA LEU A 85 5.45 0.25 0.69
C LEU A 85 6.21 -0.34 1.87
N VAL A 86 5.53 -0.63 2.99
CA VAL A 86 6.15 -1.25 4.16
C VAL A 86 6.67 -2.63 3.80
N ALA A 87 5.84 -3.49 3.18
CA ALA A 87 6.24 -4.84 2.79
C ALA A 87 7.40 -4.85 1.78
N ARG A 88 7.37 -3.95 0.79
CA ARG A 88 8.45 -3.80 -0.20
C ARG A 88 9.73 -3.29 0.44
N TYR A 89 9.63 -2.29 1.33
CA TYR A 89 10.76 -1.80 2.09
C TYR A 89 11.41 -2.94 2.88
N VAL A 90 10.61 -3.72 3.62
CA VAL A 90 11.09 -4.87 4.40
C VAL A 90 11.80 -5.88 3.50
N ALA A 91 11.20 -6.25 2.36
CA ALA A 91 11.80 -7.18 1.41
C ALA A 91 13.12 -6.65 0.81
N ALA A 92 13.19 -5.36 0.48
CA ALA A 92 14.41 -4.73 -0.03
C ALA A 92 15.51 -4.66 1.04
N ASN A 93 15.15 -4.31 2.28
CA ASN A 93 16.09 -4.26 3.40
C ASN A 93 16.65 -5.65 3.75
N GLN A 94 15.79 -6.67 3.74
CA GLN A 94 16.20 -8.05 3.93
C GLN A 94 17.14 -8.52 2.81
N ARG A 95 16.84 -8.18 1.55
CA ARG A 95 17.71 -8.49 0.41
C ARG A 95 19.08 -7.82 0.54
N SER A 96 19.12 -6.55 0.94
CA SER A 96 20.37 -5.84 1.24
C SER A 96 21.17 -6.58 2.32
N SER A 97 20.52 -6.96 3.42
CA SER A 97 21.15 -7.71 4.51
C SER A 97 21.70 -9.07 4.07
N GLU A 98 20.96 -9.83 3.27
CA GLU A 98 21.38 -11.15 2.76
C GLU A 98 22.58 -11.05 1.81
N ILE A 99 22.59 -10.05 0.92
CA ILE A 99 23.75 -9.80 0.06
C ILE A 99 24.95 -9.39 0.92
N GLY A 100 24.72 -8.59 1.96
CA GLY A 100 25.75 -8.18 2.90
C GLY A 100 26.42 -9.37 3.58
N GLN A 101 25.63 -10.32 4.08
CA GLN A 101 26.12 -11.56 4.67
C GLN A 101 26.91 -12.42 3.67
N GLN A 102 26.47 -12.49 2.41
CA GLN A 102 27.16 -13.25 1.36
C GLN A 102 28.50 -12.61 0.94
N ALA A 103 28.57 -11.28 0.92
CA ALA A 103 29.76 -10.54 0.51
C ALA A 103 30.81 -10.40 1.63
N GLY A 104 30.41 -10.58 2.90
CA GLY A 104 31.32 -10.58 4.04
C GLY A 104 31.85 -9.17 4.38
N ILE A 105 33.12 -9.05 4.77
CA ILE A 105 33.69 -7.84 5.40
C ILE A 105 33.67 -6.59 4.48
N ARG A 106 33.63 -6.76 3.15
CA ARG A 106 33.62 -5.67 2.16
C ARG A 106 32.34 -5.65 1.34
N TYR A 107 31.20 -5.84 2.02
CA TYR A 107 29.91 -5.89 1.36
C TYR A 107 29.51 -4.57 0.69
N ASP A 108 29.97 -3.45 1.23
CA ASP A 108 29.75 -2.10 0.70
C ASP A 108 30.38 -1.89 -0.68
N GLU A 109 31.39 -2.69 -1.03
CA GLU A 109 31.99 -2.71 -2.35
C GLU A 109 31.18 -3.54 -3.36
N ASP A 110 30.34 -4.46 -2.90
CA ASP A 110 29.50 -5.29 -3.76
C ASP A 110 28.43 -4.42 -4.45
N PRO A 111 28.44 -4.32 -5.79
CA PRO A 111 27.48 -3.50 -6.52
C PRO A 111 26.04 -3.97 -6.34
N ARG A 112 25.81 -5.25 -6.04
CA ARG A 112 24.48 -5.81 -5.76
C ARG A 112 23.97 -5.31 -4.42
N TRP A 113 24.84 -5.23 -3.42
CA TRP A 113 24.49 -4.69 -2.11
C TRP A 113 24.10 -3.22 -2.24
N ARG A 114 24.96 -2.41 -2.90
CA ARG A 114 24.69 -0.98 -3.12
C ARG A 114 23.39 -0.70 -3.86
N MET A 115 23.02 -1.55 -4.82
CA MET A 115 21.75 -1.41 -5.53
C MET A 115 20.57 -1.75 -4.61
N ALA A 116 20.64 -2.87 -3.87
CA ALA A 116 19.59 -3.26 -2.94
C ALA A 116 19.40 -2.26 -1.80
N ASP A 117 20.49 -1.67 -1.30
CA ASP A 117 20.47 -0.64 -0.26
C ASP A 117 19.78 0.65 -0.75
N ARG A 118 20.11 1.11 -1.96
CA ARG A 118 19.41 2.25 -2.58
C ARG A 118 17.92 1.99 -2.82
N ASP A 119 17.56 0.78 -3.24
CA ASP A 119 16.15 0.41 -3.42
C ASP A 119 15.40 0.44 -2.07
N ALA A 120 16.03 -0.05 -1.00
CA ALA A 120 15.49 0.00 0.35
C ALA A 120 15.35 1.45 0.85
N GLU A 121 16.35 2.29 0.63
CA GLU A 121 16.31 3.72 0.98
C GLU A 121 15.22 4.47 0.21
N ALA A 122 15.07 4.20 -1.08
CA ALA A 122 14.00 4.79 -1.90
C ALA A 122 12.61 4.41 -1.37
N LEU A 123 12.40 3.13 -1.03
CA LEU A 123 11.14 2.65 -0.47
C LEU A 123 10.87 3.21 0.93
N TRP A 124 11.91 3.35 1.77
CA TRP A 124 11.82 4.03 3.05
C TRP A 124 11.31 5.46 2.88
N MET A 125 11.94 6.24 1.98
CA MET A 125 11.55 7.63 1.71
C MET A 125 10.12 7.73 1.18
N LEU A 126 9.72 6.81 0.30
CA LEU A 126 8.34 6.75 -0.21
C LEU A 126 7.34 6.42 0.90
N ALA A 127 7.63 5.45 1.75
CA ALA A 127 6.76 5.07 2.87
C ALA A 127 6.60 6.23 3.87
N ARG A 128 7.70 6.94 4.16
CA ARG A 128 7.69 8.16 5.00
C ARG A 128 6.82 9.26 4.39
N LYS A 129 6.93 9.49 3.08
CA LYS A 129 6.09 10.46 2.36
C LYS A 129 4.61 10.06 2.35
N ALA A 130 4.32 8.76 2.34
CA ALA A 130 2.97 8.22 2.45
C ALA A 130 2.38 8.27 3.87
N GLY A 131 3.18 8.67 4.88
CA GLY A 131 2.73 8.86 6.25
C GLY A 131 3.09 7.73 7.21
N HIS A 132 3.81 6.70 6.76
CA HIS A 132 4.29 5.64 7.65
C HIS A 132 5.32 6.19 8.65
N SER A 133 5.20 5.76 9.90
CA SER A 133 6.11 6.21 10.96
C SER A 133 7.45 5.48 10.89
N VAL A 134 8.50 6.09 11.44
CA VAL A 134 9.81 5.43 11.56
C VAL A 134 9.67 4.16 12.40
N ASP A 135 8.92 4.22 13.50
CA ASP A 135 8.72 3.10 14.41
C ASP A 135 8.02 1.92 13.72
N GLU A 136 7.02 2.19 12.89
CA GLU A 136 6.32 1.17 12.09
C GLU A 136 7.27 0.48 11.11
N LEU A 137 8.07 1.25 10.37
CA LEU A 137 9.03 0.69 9.40
C LEU A 137 10.13 -0.11 10.09
N CYS A 138 10.67 0.39 11.20
CA CYS A 138 11.66 -0.31 12.01
C CYS A 138 11.10 -1.61 12.60
N ALA A 139 9.90 -1.56 13.19
CA ALA A 139 9.25 -2.73 13.78
C ALA A 139 8.95 -3.80 12.73
N ALA A 140 8.44 -3.40 11.56
CA ALA A 140 8.17 -4.32 10.45
C ALA A 140 9.45 -4.99 9.94
N SER A 141 10.54 -4.23 9.81
CA SER A 141 11.83 -4.79 9.40
C SER A 141 12.45 -5.70 10.47
N ALA A 142 12.32 -5.37 11.76
CA ALA A 142 12.82 -6.19 12.85
C ALA A 142 12.08 -7.53 12.91
N ALA A 143 10.75 -7.51 12.85
CA ALA A 143 9.91 -8.71 12.86
C ALA A 143 10.25 -9.68 11.71
N ALA A 144 10.57 -9.16 10.52
CA ALA A 144 10.99 -10.00 9.38
C ALA A 144 12.37 -10.65 9.58
N ASN A 145 13.27 -10.01 10.33
CA ASN A 145 14.60 -10.54 10.61
C ASN A 145 14.61 -11.55 11.78
N GLU A 146 13.66 -11.46 12.72
CA GLU A 146 13.50 -12.40 13.85
C GLU A 146 12.75 -13.69 13.49
N GLY A 147 12.03 -13.71 12.36
CA GLY A 147 11.29 -14.90 11.89
C GLY A 147 12.13 -15.99 11.22
N LYS A 148 13.47 -15.93 11.34
CA LYS A 148 14.42 -16.94 10.83
C LYS A 148 15.04 -17.72 11.98
#